data_AF-A0A2S2KPD3-F1
#
_entry.id   AF-A0A2S2KPD3-F1
#
_cell.length_a   1.000
_cell.length_b   1.000
_cell.length_c   1.000
_cell.angle_alpha   90.00
_cell.angle_beta   90.00
_cell.angle_gamma   90.00
#
_symmetry.space_group_name_H-M   'P 1'
#
loop_
_entity.id
_entity.type
_entity.pdbx_description
1 polymer ?
#
loop_
_entity_poly.entity_id
_entity_poly.type
_entity_poly.pdbx_seq_one_letter_code
_entity_poly.pdbx_strand_id
1 'polypeptide(L)'
;MMRARLTYVPLEVADQFGDFIIQRDEQVLDAVKARTRDFSTLSLIKLLYQLRGNPMTFSDLYSKSKIRMKKSFLNYLHLCVDYNFIKKEAVGSNMIYTITDKGRTMLNLFMQKSN
;
A
#
# COMPACT_ATOMS: atom_id res chain seq x y z
N MET A 1 16.50 15.96 -1.26
CA MET A 1 15.77 15.34 -2.39
C MET A 1 15.45 13.90 -2.03
N MET A 2 14.18 13.48 -2.06
CA MET A 2 13.82 12.08 -1.77
C MET A 2 14.43 11.15 -2.83
N ARG A 3 15.18 10.14 -2.37
CA ARG A 3 15.99 9.29 -3.25
C ARG A 3 15.10 8.29 -3.99
N ALA A 4 15.25 8.20 -5.30
CA ALA A 4 14.57 7.19 -6.10
C ALA A 4 14.91 5.77 -5.61
N ARG A 5 13.92 4.88 -5.54
CA ARG A 5 14.08 3.50 -5.07
C ARG A 5 13.42 2.51 -6.01
N LEU A 6 14.08 1.38 -6.23
CA LEU A 6 13.52 0.25 -6.95
C LEU A 6 12.58 -0.54 -6.04
N THR A 7 11.37 -0.84 -6.51
CA THR A 7 10.40 -1.66 -5.77
C THR A 7 9.43 -2.35 -6.70
N TYR A 8 8.69 -3.31 -6.17
CA TYR A 8 7.54 -3.90 -6.83
C TYR A 8 6.28 -3.16 -6.41
N VAL A 9 5.47 -2.72 -7.36
CA VAL A 9 4.21 -2.01 -7.14
C VAL A 9 3.08 -2.90 -7.67
N PRO A 10 2.01 -3.20 -6.91
CA PRO A 10 0.85 -3.91 -7.45
C PRO A 10 0.32 -3.19 -8.70
N LEU A 11 -0.10 -3.94 -9.73
CA LEU A 11 -0.50 -3.37 -11.02
C LEU A 11 -1.51 -2.23 -10.88
N GLU A 12 -2.60 -2.47 -10.16
CA GLU A 12 -3.66 -1.48 -9.94
C GLU A 12 -3.15 -0.20 -9.26
N VAL A 13 -2.16 -0.33 -8.37
CA VAL A 13 -1.54 0.83 -7.70
C VAL A 13 -0.61 1.56 -8.68
N ALA A 14 0.12 0.83 -9.53
CA ALA A 14 0.97 1.44 -10.53
C ALA A 14 0.16 2.24 -11.57
N ASP A 15 -1.01 1.73 -11.95
CA ASP A 15 -1.90 2.37 -12.91
C ASP A 15 -2.61 3.59 -12.30
N GLN A 16 -3.04 3.50 -11.03
CA GLN A 16 -3.70 4.61 -10.33
C GLN A 16 -2.73 5.72 -9.87
N PHE A 17 -1.49 5.37 -9.51
CA PHE A 17 -0.53 6.27 -8.87
C PHE A 17 0.77 6.43 -9.69
N GLY A 18 0.63 6.57 -11.01
CA GLY A 18 1.73 6.70 -11.96
C GLY A 18 2.73 7.82 -11.63
N ASP A 19 2.31 8.89 -10.98
CA ASP A 19 3.18 10.01 -10.59
C ASP A 19 4.32 9.62 -9.64
N PHE A 20 4.14 8.55 -8.87
CA PHE A 20 5.19 8.01 -8.01
C PHE A 20 6.22 7.20 -8.80
N ILE A 21 5.92 6.84 -10.05
CA ILE A 21 6.77 6.04 -10.92
C ILE A 21 7.64 6.97 -11.77
N ILE A 22 8.95 6.82 -11.64
CA ILE A 22 9.95 7.48 -12.50
C ILE A 22 10.17 6.65 -13.76
N GLN A 23 10.25 5.32 -13.58
CA GLN A 23 10.47 4.38 -14.66
C GLN A 23 9.74 3.08 -14.33
N ARG A 24 8.94 2.61 -15.29
CA ARG A 24 8.23 1.33 -15.27
C ARG A 24 9.07 0.32 -16.06
N ASP A 25 9.52 -0.75 -15.41
CA ASP A 25 10.30 -1.81 -16.05
C ASP A 25 9.37 -3.00 -16.37
N GLU A 26 9.81 -4.22 -16.08
CA GLU A 26 9.08 -5.46 -16.29
C GLU A 26 7.85 -5.62 -15.38
N GLN A 27 6.78 -6.16 -15.97
CA GLN A 27 5.66 -6.72 -15.23
C GLN A 27 5.99 -8.17 -14.83
N VAL A 28 5.83 -8.47 -13.55
CA VAL A 28 6.07 -9.79 -12.97
C VAL A 28 4.84 -10.18 -12.16
N LEU A 29 4.06 -11.14 -12.67
CA LEU A 29 2.76 -11.52 -12.11
C LEU A 29 1.86 -10.28 -11.96
N ASP A 30 1.30 -10.07 -10.76
CA ASP A 30 0.38 -8.96 -10.44
C ASP A 30 1.09 -7.68 -9.98
N ALA A 31 2.39 -7.55 -10.29
CA ALA A 31 3.18 -6.39 -9.90
C ALA A 31 4.10 -5.92 -11.01
N VAL A 32 4.52 -4.66 -10.90
CA VAL A 32 5.49 -4.06 -11.81
C VAL A 32 6.71 -3.65 -11.02
N LYS A 33 7.88 -4.00 -11.56
CA LYS A 33 9.14 -3.49 -11.07
C LYS A 33 9.28 -2.05 -11.56
N ALA A 34 9.45 -1.13 -10.62
CA ALA A 34 9.48 0.29 -10.92
C ALA A 34 10.54 1.01 -10.09
N ARG A 35 11.20 1.99 -10.71
CA ARG A 35 11.93 3.02 -9.99
C ARG A 35 10.94 4.09 -9.57
N THR A 36 10.86 4.37 -8.27
CA THR A 36 9.82 5.20 -7.67
C THR A 36 10.42 6.35 -6.87
N ARG A 37 9.70 7.47 -6.79
CA ARG A 37 9.94 8.56 -5.83
C ARG A 37 9.04 8.39 -4.61
N ASP A 38 9.32 9.14 -3.55
CA ASP A 38 8.48 9.22 -2.34
C ASP A 38 8.08 7.84 -1.79
N PHE A 39 9.06 6.95 -1.76
CA PHE A 39 8.90 5.52 -1.52
C PHE A 39 8.07 5.19 -0.26
N SER A 40 8.26 5.95 0.82
CA SER A 40 7.52 5.73 2.06
C SER A 40 6.03 6.02 1.91
N THR A 41 5.69 7.12 1.22
CA THR A 41 4.31 7.48 0.88
C THR A 41 3.69 6.44 -0.04
N LEU A 42 4.40 6.04 -1.09
CA LEU A 42 3.93 4.96 -1.98
C LEU A 42 3.72 3.64 -1.22
N SER A 43 4.59 3.30 -0.27
CA SER A 43 4.43 2.09 0.55
C SER A 43 3.16 2.14 1.40
N LEU A 44 2.85 3.31 1.98
CA LEU A 44 1.61 3.53 2.72
C LEU A 44 0.38 3.40 1.81
N ILE A 45 0.40 4.04 0.65
CA ILE A 45 -0.67 3.98 -0.36
C ILE A 45 -0.90 2.55 -0.83
N LYS A 46 0.16 1.81 -1.15
CA LYS A 46 0.09 0.39 -1.53
C LYS A 46 -0.68 -0.41 -0.48
N LEU A 47 -0.38 -0.21 0.79
CA LEU A 47 -1.00 -0.95 1.90
C LEU A 47 -2.49 -0.56 2.08
N LEU A 48 -2.82 0.73 2.05
CA LEU A 48 -4.20 1.20 2.15
C LEU A 48 -5.05 0.77 0.95
N TYR A 49 -4.48 0.84 -0.25
CA TYR A 49 -5.19 0.50 -1.49
C TYR A 49 -5.63 -0.96 -1.51
N GLN A 50 -4.80 -1.89 -1.01
CA GLN A 50 -5.18 -3.30 -0.92
C GLN A 50 -6.42 -3.53 -0.05
N LEU A 51 -6.60 -2.74 1.01
CA LEU A 51 -7.75 -2.84 1.91
C LEU A 51 -8.98 -2.06 1.43
N ARG A 52 -8.87 -1.29 0.34
CA ARG A 52 -9.99 -0.50 -0.20
C ARG A 52 -11.15 -1.39 -0.63
N GLY A 53 -10.84 -2.54 -1.25
CA GLY A 53 -11.80 -3.49 -1.79
C GLY A 53 -12.42 -4.36 -0.71
N ASN A 54 -11.60 -5.13 0.01
CA ASN A 54 -12.06 -6.10 0.99
C ASN A 54 -11.14 -6.16 2.22
N PRO A 55 -11.66 -6.54 3.40
CA PRO A 55 -10.84 -6.92 4.55
C PRO A 55 -9.88 -8.05 4.20
N MET A 56 -8.69 -8.07 4.82
CA MET A 56 -7.66 -9.06 4.53
C MET A 56 -6.99 -9.59 5.80
N THR A 57 -6.49 -10.83 5.73
CA THR A 57 -5.60 -11.36 6.77
C THR A 57 -4.24 -10.65 6.74
N PHE A 58 -3.44 -10.82 7.80
CA PHE A 58 -2.05 -10.36 7.80
C PHE A 58 -1.25 -10.86 6.59
N SER A 59 -1.34 -12.17 6.30
CA SER A 59 -0.57 -12.82 5.25
C SER A 59 -0.94 -12.31 3.86
N ASP A 60 -2.25 -12.14 3.60
CA ASP A 60 -2.75 -11.61 2.33
C ASP A 60 -2.33 -10.16 2.14
N LEU A 61 -2.49 -9.33 3.18
CA LEU A 61 -2.11 -7.92 3.12
C LEU A 61 -0.60 -7.76 2.90
N TYR A 62 0.22 -8.57 3.58
CA TYR A 62 1.67 -8.57 3.38
C TYR A 62 2.05 -8.95 1.95
N SER A 63 1.49 -10.05 1.43
CA SER A 63 1.77 -10.55 0.08
C SER A 63 1.30 -9.58 -1.01
N LYS A 64 0.06 -9.07 -0.91
CA LYS A 64 -0.55 -8.22 -1.91
C LYS A 64 -0.02 -6.78 -1.90
N SER A 65 0.42 -6.27 -0.74
CA SER A 65 1.04 -4.93 -0.67
C SER A 65 2.39 -4.87 -1.39
N LYS A 66 3.04 -6.00 -1.69
CA LYS A 66 4.39 -6.06 -2.30
C LYS A 66 5.42 -5.22 -1.55
N ILE A 67 5.30 -5.09 -0.22
CA ILE A 67 6.32 -4.50 0.64
C ILE A 67 7.29 -5.61 1.02
N ARG A 68 8.46 -5.65 0.37
CA ARG A 68 9.41 -6.77 0.45
C ARG A 68 9.91 -7.09 1.87
N MET A 69 10.12 -6.06 2.70
CA MET A 69 10.71 -6.23 4.02
C MET A 69 9.61 -6.29 5.09
N LYS A 70 9.49 -7.44 5.78
CA LYS A 70 8.50 -7.64 6.85
C LYS A 70 8.54 -6.57 7.93
N LYS A 71 9.74 -6.15 8.37
CA LYS A 71 9.90 -5.07 9.36
C LYS A 71 9.32 -3.74 8.85
N SER A 72 9.58 -3.38 7.60
CA SER A 72 9.02 -2.17 7.00
C SER A 72 7.50 -2.26 6.87
N PHE A 73 6.98 -3.42 6.44
CA PHE A 73 5.54 -3.66 6.38
C PHE A 73 4.89 -3.47 7.74
N LEU A 74 5.44 -4.08 8.79
CA LEU A 74 4.95 -3.94 10.16
C LEU A 74 4.95 -2.47 10.61
N ASN A 75 6.02 -1.72 10.32
CA ASN A 75 6.08 -0.30 10.68
C ASN A 75 4.94 0.51 10.02
N TYR A 76 4.68 0.29 8.73
CA TYR A 76 3.57 0.98 8.05
C TYR A 76 2.21 0.51 8.53
N LEU A 77 2.06 -0.79 8.81
CA LEU A 77 0.83 -1.35 9.36
C LEU A 77 0.52 -0.78 10.75
N HIS A 78 1.51 -0.73 11.64
CA HIS A 78 1.38 -0.12 12.96
C HIS A 78 1.00 1.35 12.85
N LEU A 79 1.69 2.12 12.00
CA LEU A 79 1.32 3.51 11.72
C LEU A 79 -0.13 3.63 11.26
N CYS A 80 -0.59 2.81 10.31
CA CYS A 80 -1.98 2.85 9.86
C CYS A 80 -2.98 2.54 10.97
N VAL A 81 -2.64 1.63 11.89
CA VAL A 81 -3.50 1.30 13.03
C VAL A 81 -3.51 2.44 14.05
N ASP A 82 -2.34 2.96 14.43
CA ASP A 82 -2.19 4.01 15.43
C ASP A 82 -2.90 5.31 15.02
N TYR A 83 -2.87 5.64 13.72
CA TYR A 83 -3.55 6.82 13.17
C TYR A 83 -5.02 6.55 12.78
N ASN A 84 -5.55 5.36 13.07
CA ASN A 84 -6.92 4.92 12.78
C ASN A 84 -7.26 4.96 11.27
N PHE A 85 -6.30 4.69 10.40
CA PHE A 85 -6.54 4.44 8.97
C PHE A 85 -6.98 3.01 8.71
N ILE A 86 -6.55 2.07 9.56
CA ILE A 86 -6.90 0.66 9.51
C ILE A 86 -7.37 0.21 10.88
N LYS A 87 -8.45 -0.56 10.92
CA LYS A 87 -8.87 -1.35 12.08
C LYS A 87 -8.37 -2.77 11.95
N LYS A 88 -8.10 -3.40 13.08
CA LYS A 88 -7.75 -4.83 13.15
C LYS A 88 -8.67 -5.53 14.14
N GLU A 89 -9.19 -6.69 13.77
CA GLU A 89 -10.11 -7.48 14.57
C GLU A 89 -9.63 -8.94 14.61
N ALA A 90 -9.67 -9.54 15.79
CA ALA A 90 -9.33 -10.95 15.95
C ALA A 90 -10.54 -11.80 15.57
N VAL A 91 -10.36 -12.70 14.59
CA VAL A 91 -11.36 -13.67 14.14
C VAL A 91 -10.73 -15.06 14.25
N GLY A 92 -11.01 -15.73 15.37
CA GLY A 92 -10.35 -16.98 15.73
C GLY A 92 -8.85 -16.80 15.93
N SER A 93 -8.04 -17.59 15.22
CA SER A 93 -6.57 -17.48 15.23
C SER A 93 -6.01 -16.42 14.29
N ASN A 94 -6.86 -15.75 13.50
CA ASN A 94 -6.44 -14.80 12.48
C ASN A 94 -6.74 -13.36 12.89
N MET A 95 -5.91 -12.43 12.40
CA MET A 95 -6.16 -11.00 12.50
C MET A 95 -6.65 -10.50 11.14
N ILE A 96 -7.84 -9.92 11.11
CA ILE A 96 -8.45 -9.31 9.92
C ILE A 96 -8.25 -7.81 9.98
N TYR A 97 -7.74 -7.23 8.90
CA TYR A 97 -7.49 -5.81 8.74
C TYR A 97 -8.51 -5.21 7.78
N THR A 98 -9.08 -4.07 8.16
CA THR A 98 -10.11 -3.36 7.39
C THR A 98 -9.78 -1.88 7.34
N ILE A 99 -9.90 -1.26 6.17
CA ILE A 99 -9.71 0.19 6.04
C ILE A 99 -10.87 0.95 6.71
N THR A 100 -10.56 2.02 7.42
CA THR A 100 -11.57 2.92 8.01
C THR A 100 -11.98 4.02 7.03
N ASP A 101 -13.01 4.78 7.35
CA ASP A 101 -13.38 5.97 6.56
C ASP A 101 -12.26 7.02 6.53
N LYS A 102 -11.51 7.15 7.63
CA LYS A 102 -10.33 8.02 7.69
C LYS A 102 -9.22 7.51 6.76
N GLY A 103 -8.99 6.20 6.72
CA GLY A 103 -8.05 5.57 5.79
C GLY A 103 -8.46 5.74 4.34
N ARG A 104 -9.76 5.58 4.03
CA ARG A 104 -10.32 5.84 2.69
C ARG A 104 -10.14 7.30 2.29
N THR A 105 -10.41 8.23 3.21
CA THR A 105 -10.20 9.66 2.98
C THR A 105 -8.74 9.95 2.66
N MET A 106 -7.80 9.45 3.48
CA MET A 106 -6.37 9.60 3.25
C MET A 106 -5.93 9.04 1.89
N LEU A 107 -6.41 7.85 1.52
CA LEU A 107 -6.13 7.26 0.21
C LEU A 107 -6.70 8.11 -0.94
N ASN A 108 -7.92 8.61 -0.77
CA ASN A 108 -8.60 9.42 -1.77
C ASN A 108 -7.91 10.77 -2.01
N LEU A 109 -7.22 11.35 -1.02
CA LEU A 109 -6.41 12.57 -1.22
C LEU A 109 -5.32 12.39 -2.28
N PHE A 110 -4.83 11.16 -2.50
CA PHE A 110 -3.87 10.86 -3.55
C PHE A 110 -4.53 10.40 -4.86
N MET A 111 -5.79 9.96 -4.81
CA MET A 111 -6.56 9.55 -5.99
C MET A 111 -7.25 10.74 -6.68
N GLN A 112 -7.67 11.74 -5.90
CA GLN A 112 -8.36 12.95 -6.36
C GLN A 112 -7.37 13.96 -6.95
N LYS A 113 -6.60 13.53 -7.95
CA LYS A 113 -5.91 14.46 -8.86
C LYS A 113 -6.83 14.75 -10.03
N SER A 114 -7.71 15.72 -9.82
CA SER A 114 -8.18 16.58 -10.90
C SER A 114 -7.16 17.71 -11.01
N ASN A 115 -6.72 18.01 -12.24
CA ASN A 115 -5.81 19.11 -12.58
C ASN A 115 -6.11 20.40 -11.82
#